data_AF-A0A927SDA4-F1
#
_entry.id   AF-A0A927SDA4-F1
#
_cell.length_a   1.000
_cell.length_b   1.000
_cell.length_c   1.000
_cell.angle_alpha   90.00
_cell.angle_beta   90.00
_cell.angle_gamma   90.00
#
_symmetry.space_group_name_H-M   'P 1'
#
loop_
_entity.id
_entity.type
_entity.pdbx_description
1 polymer ?
#
loop_
_entity_poly.entity_id
_entity_poly.type
_entity_poly.pdbx_seq_one_letter_code
_entity_poly.pdbx_strand_id
1 'polypeptide(L)'
;MKKRMLAFFVLLLFALANANLSVAEDVFAVEYRVAFCNEYITLREEPSTKASEIERIPLGAIVTALSVSENGFYYVNYNGKSGYALSKYLECLPSFVGERIAPNEAQRKNMNLFLSNFTESYLSYHTGGVFDLMNAPDEALVEFAVEHMWFNYHESRIEWGEYNGGNNVRVHKKYVPEITEKYFGVTPSSPSPLYVDYLDPYYYWTETGGHTAGGFASVSDITYLGANRYHVTFSIFADGNFWETSDTELTLSEAREKFPDYERRGSAIVYAPNLDDRASYKLTRIVIG
;
A
#
# COMPACT_ATOMS: atom_id res chain seq x y z
N MET A 1 -46.48 -41.47 -44.31
CA MET A 1 -45.99 -42.14 -43.09
C MET A 1 -45.32 -41.11 -42.17
N LYS A 2 -45.82 -41.01 -40.93
CA LYS A 2 -45.25 -40.51 -39.65
C LYS A 2 -44.12 -39.44 -39.61
N LYS A 3 -44.48 -38.31 -38.99
CA LYS A 3 -43.76 -37.39 -38.06
C LYS A 3 -42.37 -37.82 -37.56
N ARG A 4 -41.44 -36.84 -37.41
CA ARG A 4 -40.84 -36.40 -36.11
C ARG A 4 -39.82 -35.24 -36.24
N MET A 5 -40.01 -34.24 -35.36
CA MET A 5 -39.03 -33.22 -34.91
C MET A 5 -37.78 -33.86 -34.28
N LEU A 6 -36.63 -33.18 -34.29
CA LEU A 6 -35.92 -32.79 -33.06
C LEU A 6 -34.76 -31.81 -33.32
N ALA A 7 -34.67 -30.80 -32.46
CA ALA A 7 -33.54 -29.89 -32.32
C ALA A 7 -32.27 -30.64 -31.88
N PHE A 8 -31.10 -30.20 -32.36
CA PHE A 8 -29.82 -30.53 -31.76
C PHE A 8 -29.27 -29.28 -31.06
N PHE A 9 -29.70 -29.11 -29.81
CA PHE A 9 -28.93 -28.46 -28.75
C PHE A 9 -27.90 -29.50 -28.26
N VAL A 10 -26.62 -29.25 -28.41
CA VAL A 10 -25.55 -29.94 -27.66
C VAL A 10 -24.74 -28.84 -27.01
N LEU A 11 -25.10 -28.47 -25.79
CA LEU A 11 -24.40 -28.90 -24.57
C LEU A 11 -22.91 -28.54 -24.61
N LEU A 12 -22.61 -27.24 -24.50
CA LEU A 12 -21.40 -26.81 -23.81
C LEU A 12 -21.77 -26.72 -22.31
N LEU A 13 -21.74 -27.88 -21.64
CA LEU A 13 -21.57 -27.97 -20.20
C LEU A 13 -20.20 -27.38 -19.88
N PHE A 14 -20.06 -26.05 -19.84
CA PHE A 14 -19.08 -25.47 -18.94
C PHE A 14 -19.64 -25.71 -17.56
N ALA A 15 -19.04 -26.69 -16.89
CA ALA A 15 -19.27 -26.98 -15.50
C ALA A 15 -19.39 -25.66 -14.75
N LEU A 16 -20.54 -25.48 -14.09
CA LEU A 16 -20.60 -24.81 -12.80
C LEU A 16 -19.60 -25.56 -11.90
N ALA A 17 -18.32 -25.24 -12.06
CA ALA A 17 -17.44 -25.26 -10.92
C ALA A 17 -18.08 -24.26 -9.97
N ASN A 18 -18.79 -24.79 -8.98
CA ASN A 18 -18.81 -24.16 -7.68
C ASN A 18 -17.34 -24.07 -7.25
N ALA A 19 -16.62 -23.08 -7.80
CA ALA A 19 -15.60 -22.44 -7.02
C ALA A 19 -16.39 -21.82 -5.88
N ASN A 20 -16.50 -22.56 -4.78
CA ASN A 20 -16.33 -21.92 -3.49
C ASN A 20 -14.96 -21.25 -3.58
N LEU A 21 -14.92 -20.07 -4.20
CA LEU A 21 -13.79 -19.19 -4.15
C LEU A 21 -13.76 -18.80 -2.68
N SER A 22 -12.90 -19.46 -1.92
CA SER A 22 -12.62 -19.08 -0.54
C SER A 22 -11.88 -17.75 -0.61
N VAL A 23 -12.60 -16.66 -0.89
CA VAL A 23 -12.11 -15.27 -0.80
C VAL A 23 -11.89 -14.86 0.68
N ALA A 24 -11.90 -15.82 1.60
CA ALA A 24 -11.86 -15.58 3.03
C ALA A 24 -10.43 -15.52 3.60
N GLU A 25 -9.39 -15.94 2.88
CA GLU A 25 -8.06 -16.11 3.50
C GLU A 25 -7.09 -14.94 3.35
N ASP A 26 -7.33 -13.96 2.48
CA ASP A 26 -6.51 -12.75 2.46
C ASP A 26 -7.30 -11.49 2.08
N VAL A 27 -8.01 -10.94 3.07
CA VAL A 27 -8.81 -9.72 2.96
C VAL A 27 -7.96 -8.46 3.20
N PHE A 28 -6.64 -8.61 3.38
CA PHE A 28 -5.73 -7.50 3.67
C PHE A 28 -5.58 -6.56 2.46
N ALA A 29 -5.77 -5.26 2.69
CA ALA A 29 -5.69 -4.16 1.72
C ALA A 29 -6.61 -4.25 0.49
N VAL A 30 -7.64 -5.08 0.56
CA VAL A 30 -8.63 -5.22 -0.52
C VAL A 30 -9.70 -4.13 -0.38
N GLU A 31 -10.06 -3.49 -1.49
CA GLU A 31 -11.17 -2.52 -1.47
C GLU A 31 -12.53 -3.17 -1.58
N TYR A 32 -13.44 -2.67 -0.74
CA TYR A 32 -14.85 -3.02 -0.75
C TYR A 32 -15.70 -1.77 -0.93
N ARG A 33 -16.81 -1.93 -1.63
CA ARG A 33 -17.88 -0.93 -1.67
C ARG A 33 -18.91 -1.27 -0.60
N VAL A 34 -19.35 -0.25 0.14
CA VAL A 34 -20.53 -0.38 1.02
C VAL A 34 -21.76 -0.60 0.14
N ALA A 35 -22.42 -1.73 0.37
CA ALA A 35 -23.57 -2.20 -0.40
C ALA A 35 -24.60 -2.85 0.54
N PHE A 36 -25.77 -3.18 0.00
CA PHE A 36 -26.81 -3.93 0.71
C PHE A 36 -27.34 -3.25 1.99
N CYS A 37 -27.24 -1.93 2.07
CA CYS A 37 -27.88 -1.09 3.10
C CYS A 37 -28.68 0.05 2.42
N ASN A 38 -29.48 0.79 3.20
CA ASN A 38 -30.30 1.88 2.66
C ASN A 38 -29.52 3.20 2.56
N GLU A 39 -28.79 3.59 3.61
CA GLU A 39 -28.14 4.91 3.69
C GLU A 39 -26.67 4.82 4.10
N TYR A 40 -26.36 4.07 5.15
CA TYR A 40 -25.01 3.93 5.67
C TYR A 40 -24.84 2.65 6.49
N ILE A 41 -23.59 2.29 6.75
CA ILE A 41 -23.18 1.34 7.80
C ILE A 41 -22.38 2.08 8.88
N THR A 42 -22.18 1.46 10.03
CA THR A 42 -21.43 2.06 11.15
C THR A 42 -20.02 1.49 11.22
N LEU A 43 -19.01 2.35 11.29
CA LEU A 43 -17.65 2.01 11.71
C LEU A 43 -17.59 2.00 13.24
N ARG A 44 -17.07 0.93 13.83
CA ARG A 44 -17.16 0.68 15.28
C ARG A 44 -15.80 0.46 15.92
N GLU A 45 -15.71 0.72 17.23
CA GLU A 45 -14.49 0.50 18.02
C GLU A 45 -14.17 -0.99 18.24
N GLU A 46 -15.19 -1.86 18.25
CA GLU A 46 -15.07 -3.31 18.47
C GLU A 46 -15.94 -4.07 17.46
N PRO A 47 -15.67 -5.36 17.18
CA PRO A 47 -16.42 -6.20 16.24
C PRO A 47 -17.79 -6.63 16.80
N SER A 48 -18.64 -5.65 17.13
CA SER A 48 -19.94 -5.85 17.77
C SER A 48 -20.90 -4.73 17.40
N THR A 49 -22.15 -5.05 17.09
CA THR A 49 -23.20 -4.04 16.81
C THR A 49 -23.60 -3.21 18.03
N LYS A 50 -23.08 -3.54 19.22
CA LYS A 50 -23.30 -2.81 20.48
C LYS A 50 -22.13 -1.88 20.84
N ALA A 51 -21.01 -1.97 20.13
CA ALA A 51 -19.85 -1.13 20.36
C ALA A 51 -20.11 0.32 19.94
N SER A 52 -19.30 1.24 20.49
CA SER A 52 -19.36 2.67 20.15
C SER A 52 -19.22 2.91 18.65
N GLU A 53 -19.89 3.95 18.18
CA GLU A 53 -19.80 4.43 16.79
C GLU A 53 -18.61 5.39 16.66
N ILE A 54 -17.71 5.07 15.73
CA ILE A 54 -16.60 5.94 15.32
C ILE A 54 -17.08 6.91 14.22
N GLU A 55 -17.78 6.37 13.21
CA GLU A 55 -18.17 7.09 12.00
C GLU A 55 -19.34 6.37 11.30
N ARG A 56 -20.09 7.10 10.48
CA ARG A 56 -21.05 6.52 9.51
C ARG A 56 -20.43 6.47 8.13
N ILE A 57 -20.46 5.30 7.50
CA ILE A 57 -19.93 5.05 6.16
C ILE A 57 -21.11 4.99 5.18
N PRO A 58 -21.28 5.97 4.28
CA PRO A 58 -22.43 6.02 3.37
C PRO A 58 -22.50 4.82 2.41
N LEU A 59 -23.71 4.50 1.96
CA LEU A 59 -23.94 3.56 0.85
C LEU A 59 -23.14 3.99 -0.38
N GLY A 60 -22.43 3.04 -0.99
CA GLY A 60 -21.59 3.29 -2.17
C GLY A 60 -20.18 3.80 -1.85
N ALA A 61 -19.88 4.16 -0.60
CA ALA A 61 -18.53 4.54 -0.19
C ALA A 61 -17.56 3.36 -0.31
N ILE A 62 -16.28 3.65 -0.55
CA ILE A 62 -15.21 2.66 -0.63
C ILE A 62 -14.48 2.59 0.70
N VAL A 63 -14.20 1.37 1.15
CA VAL A 63 -13.40 1.09 2.35
C VAL A 63 -12.26 0.15 1.99
N THR A 64 -11.14 0.28 2.70
CA THR A 64 -10.02 -0.67 2.59
C THR A 64 -10.15 -1.68 3.71
N ALA A 65 -10.33 -2.96 3.40
CA ALA A 65 -10.27 -3.97 4.43
C ALA A 65 -8.82 -4.22 4.85
N LEU A 66 -8.57 -4.24 6.15
CA LEU A 66 -7.26 -4.43 6.75
C LEU A 66 -7.13 -5.81 7.37
N SER A 67 -8.23 -6.39 7.86
CA SER A 67 -8.27 -7.78 8.29
C SER A 67 -9.70 -8.29 8.41
N VAL A 68 -9.84 -9.62 8.40
CA VAL A 68 -11.07 -10.25 8.87
C VAL A 68 -11.02 -10.31 10.40
N SER A 69 -12.08 -9.82 11.04
CA SER A 69 -12.30 -10.03 12.48
C SER A 69 -13.32 -11.14 12.70
N GLU A 70 -13.35 -11.68 13.91
CA GLU A 70 -14.37 -12.64 14.32
C GLU A 70 -15.78 -12.02 14.28
N ASN A 71 -16.81 -12.86 14.23
CA ASN A 71 -18.23 -12.45 14.29
C ASN A 71 -18.77 -11.65 13.09
N GLY A 72 -18.19 -11.81 11.91
CA GLY A 72 -18.74 -11.23 10.67
C GLY A 72 -18.45 -9.74 10.50
N PHE A 73 -17.37 -9.26 11.12
CA PHE A 73 -16.84 -7.92 10.93
C PHE A 73 -15.53 -7.98 10.17
N TYR A 74 -15.29 -7.00 9.30
CA TYR A 74 -13.96 -6.67 8.82
C TYR A 74 -13.43 -5.49 9.61
N TYR A 75 -12.14 -5.51 9.95
CA TYR A 75 -11.44 -4.30 10.34
C TYR A 75 -11.10 -3.55 9.06
N VAL A 76 -11.54 -2.31 8.93
CA VAL A 76 -11.44 -1.51 7.71
C VAL A 76 -10.90 -0.13 8.01
N ASN A 77 -10.29 0.50 7.01
CA ASN A 77 -10.00 1.93 6.99
C ASN A 77 -11.01 2.65 6.07
N TYR A 78 -11.57 3.74 6.58
CA TYR A 78 -12.43 4.67 5.84
C TYR A 78 -12.01 6.10 6.17
N ASN A 79 -11.55 6.85 5.16
CA ASN A 79 -11.08 8.24 5.28
C ASN A 79 -10.08 8.46 6.44
N GLY A 80 -9.09 7.58 6.55
CA GLY A 80 -8.05 7.68 7.60
C GLY A 80 -8.49 7.22 8.99
N LYS A 81 -9.76 6.83 9.17
CA LYS A 81 -10.25 6.22 10.42
C LYS A 81 -10.34 4.71 10.26
N SER A 82 -9.76 3.98 11.20
CA SER A 82 -9.81 2.52 11.23
C SER A 82 -10.78 2.02 12.30
N GLY A 83 -11.48 0.93 12.02
CA GLY A 83 -12.47 0.35 12.91
C GLY A 83 -13.17 -0.85 12.29
N TYR A 84 -14.19 -1.38 12.96
CA TYR A 84 -14.91 -2.58 12.55
C TYR A 84 -16.20 -2.25 11.79
N ALA A 85 -16.39 -2.89 10.64
CA ALA A 85 -17.60 -2.78 9.81
C ALA A 85 -18.18 -4.17 9.50
N LEU A 86 -19.50 -4.29 9.44
CA LEU A 86 -20.16 -5.57 9.15
C LEU A 86 -19.87 -6.03 7.71
N SER A 87 -19.24 -7.20 7.56
CA SER A 87 -18.78 -7.70 6.26
C SER A 87 -19.92 -8.04 5.29
N LYS A 88 -21.10 -8.39 5.80
CA LYS A 88 -22.29 -8.65 4.96
C LYS A 88 -22.78 -7.45 4.15
N TYR A 89 -22.31 -6.24 4.47
CA TYR A 89 -22.62 -5.01 3.74
C TYR A 89 -21.43 -4.52 2.89
N LEU A 90 -20.43 -5.36 2.68
CA LEU A 90 -19.22 -5.04 1.94
C LEU A 90 -19.15 -5.93 0.70
N GLU A 91 -19.15 -5.30 -0.48
CA GLU A 91 -19.02 -5.97 -1.76
C GLU A 91 -17.60 -5.75 -2.30
N CYS A 92 -16.85 -6.84 -2.52
CA CYS A 92 -15.47 -6.77 -3.04
C CYS A 92 -15.44 -6.12 -4.43
N LEU A 93 -14.52 -5.19 -4.65
CA LEU A 93 -14.40 -4.53 -5.95
C LEU A 93 -13.67 -5.44 -6.98
N PRO A 94 -14.15 -5.49 -8.23
CA PRO A 94 -13.50 -6.24 -9.31
C PRO A 94 -12.05 -5.82 -9.60
N SER A 95 -11.66 -4.61 -9.24
CA SER A 95 -10.30 -4.07 -9.45
C SER A 95 -9.21 -4.87 -8.72
N PHE A 96 -9.58 -5.75 -7.79
CA PHE A 96 -8.66 -6.66 -7.07
C PHE A 96 -8.75 -8.11 -7.54
N VAL A 97 -9.52 -8.40 -8.60
CA VAL A 97 -9.57 -9.72 -9.23
C VAL A 97 -8.62 -9.72 -10.41
N GLY A 98 -7.51 -10.46 -10.29
CA GLY A 98 -6.47 -10.51 -11.31
C GLY A 98 -5.84 -11.88 -11.49
N GLU A 99 -4.87 -11.96 -12.40
CA GLU A 99 -4.08 -13.17 -12.66
C GLU A 99 -2.83 -13.18 -11.76
N ARG A 100 -2.67 -14.22 -10.94
CA ARG A 100 -1.46 -14.41 -10.15
C ARG A 100 -0.26 -14.66 -11.07
N ILE A 101 0.83 -13.93 -10.87
CA ILE A 101 2.07 -14.10 -11.61
C ILE A 101 3.19 -14.59 -10.70
N ALA A 102 4.07 -15.43 -11.24
CA ALA A 102 5.28 -15.86 -10.56
C ALA A 102 6.46 -15.04 -11.09
N PRO A 103 6.95 -14.02 -10.36
CA PRO A 103 8.08 -13.22 -10.82
C PRO A 103 9.37 -14.05 -10.86
N ASN A 104 10.23 -13.76 -11.84
CA ASN A 104 11.60 -14.28 -11.80
C ASN A 104 12.41 -13.61 -10.67
N GLU A 105 13.64 -14.09 -10.43
CA GLU A 105 14.49 -13.55 -9.37
C GLU A 105 14.76 -12.05 -9.51
N ALA A 106 15.10 -11.57 -10.71
CA ALA A 106 15.39 -10.16 -10.96
C ALA A 106 14.15 -9.28 -10.74
N GLN A 107 12.97 -9.74 -11.19
CA GLN A 107 11.70 -9.05 -10.99
C GLN A 107 11.33 -8.97 -9.51
N ARG A 108 11.53 -10.05 -8.75
CA ARG A 108 11.33 -10.07 -7.29
C ARG A 108 12.26 -9.07 -6.61
N LYS A 109 13.55 -9.09 -6.91
CA LYS A 109 14.53 -8.14 -6.34
C LYS A 109 14.17 -6.70 -6.68
N ASN A 110 13.76 -6.43 -7.93
CA ASN A 110 13.29 -5.12 -8.34
C ASN A 110 12.08 -4.64 -7.53
N MET A 111 11.10 -5.53 -7.31
CA MET A 111 9.90 -5.20 -6.55
C MET A 111 10.19 -5.02 -5.05
N ASN A 112 10.99 -5.90 -4.44
CA ASN A 112 11.45 -5.76 -3.06
C ASN A 112 12.11 -4.40 -2.85
N LEU A 113 13.15 -4.09 -3.62
CA LEU A 113 13.87 -2.83 -3.49
C LEU A 113 12.99 -1.62 -3.77
N PHE A 114 12.08 -1.71 -4.76
CA PHE A 114 11.12 -0.63 -5.03
C PHE A 114 10.23 -0.35 -3.82
N LEU A 115 9.60 -1.40 -3.26
CA LEU A 115 8.70 -1.28 -2.12
C LEU A 115 9.42 -0.84 -0.85
N SER A 116 10.68 -1.27 -0.65
CA SER A 116 11.48 -0.87 0.51
C SER A 116 11.68 0.64 0.62
N ASN A 117 11.70 1.39 -0.49
CA ASN A 117 11.79 2.87 -0.43
C ASN A 117 10.61 3.49 0.34
N PHE A 118 9.44 2.86 0.32
CA PHE A 118 8.22 3.38 0.94
C PHE A 118 8.01 2.85 2.36
N THR A 119 8.50 1.64 2.65
CA THR A 119 8.46 1.09 4.01
C THR A 119 9.52 1.73 4.90
N GLU A 120 10.70 2.06 4.34
CA GLU A 120 11.77 2.80 5.03
C GLU A 120 11.35 4.23 5.41
N SER A 121 10.58 4.88 4.53
CA SER A 121 10.05 6.25 4.71
C SER A 121 8.68 6.32 5.40
N TYR A 122 8.20 5.19 5.94
CA TYR A 122 6.91 5.11 6.62
C TYR A 122 5.73 5.81 5.89
N LEU A 123 5.71 5.80 4.56
CA LEU A 123 4.78 6.63 3.78
C LEU A 123 3.31 6.48 4.20
N SER A 124 2.86 5.25 4.46
CA SER A 124 1.46 5.01 4.87
C SER A 124 1.16 5.51 6.28
N TYR A 125 2.16 5.66 7.15
CA TYR A 125 1.97 6.21 8.50
C TYR A 125 1.49 7.66 8.42
N HIS A 126 2.12 8.44 7.55
CA HIS A 126 1.77 9.84 7.27
C HIS A 126 0.34 10.02 6.73
N THR A 127 -0.29 8.94 6.27
CA THR A 127 -1.66 8.94 5.70
C THR A 127 -2.64 8.03 6.45
N GLY A 128 -2.36 7.70 7.72
CA GLY A 128 -3.31 6.94 8.56
C GLY A 128 -3.43 5.45 8.19
N GLY A 129 -2.32 4.85 7.75
CA GLY A 129 -2.18 3.43 7.41
C GLY A 129 -2.46 3.09 5.94
N VAL A 130 -3.00 4.04 5.16
CA VAL A 130 -3.34 3.85 3.75
C VAL A 130 -2.89 5.06 2.95
N PHE A 131 -1.94 4.87 2.05
CA PHE A 131 -1.61 5.87 1.03
C PHE A 131 -2.29 5.47 -0.28
N ASP A 132 -2.99 6.42 -0.89
CA ASP A 132 -3.63 6.27 -2.19
C ASP A 132 -3.37 7.53 -3.02
N LEU A 133 -2.67 7.39 -4.14
CA LEU A 133 -2.16 8.51 -4.93
C LEU A 133 -3.27 9.44 -5.44
N MET A 134 -4.49 8.92 -5.68
CA MET A 134 -5.60 9.73 -6.18
C MET A 134 -6.16 10.66 -5.11
N ASN A 135 -5.92 10.34 -3.83
CA ASN A 135 -6.44 11.07 -2.68
C ASN A 135 -5.32 11.57 -1.74
N ALA A 136 -4.05 11.34 -2.09
CA ALA A 136 -2.91 11.68 -1.26
C ALA A 136 -2.76 13.20 -1.16
N PRO A 137 -2.56 13.75 0.04
CA PRO A 137 -2.20 15.15 0.20
C PRO A 137 -0.79 15.40 -0.38
N ASP A 138 -0.56 16.59 -0.91
CA ASP A 138 0.76 17.01 -1.43
C ASP A 138 1.84 16.87 -0.35
N GLU A 139 1.46 17.14 0.90
CA GLU A 139 2.28 16.98 2.10
C GLU A 139 2.92 15.59 2.17
N ALA A 140 2.16 14.51 1.93
CA ALA A 140 2.69 13.15 1.99
C ALA A 140 3.72 12.85 0.89
N LEU A 141 3.54 13.45 -0.29
CA LEU A 141 4.49 13.33 -1.41
C LEU A 141 5.79 14.09 -1.11
N VAL A 142 5.68 15.28 -0.52
CA VAL A 142 6.82 16.10 -0.09
C VAL A 142 7.61 15.37 0.99
N GLU A 143 6.94 14.84 2.01
CA GLU A 143 7.60 14.12 3.11
C GLU A 143 8.34 12.88 2.63
N PHE A 144 7.69 12.06 1.79
CA PHE A 144 8.37 10.93 1.15
C PHE A 144 9.65 11.38 0.43
N ALA A 145 9.58 12.48 -0.32
CA ALA A 145 10.74 12.96 -1.07
C ALA A 145 11.88 13.42 -0.14
N VAL A 146 11.55 14.14 0.95
CA VAL A 146 12.52 14.61 1.94
C VAL A 146 13.18 13.43 2.65
N GLU A 147 12.39 12.48 3.16
CA GLU A 147 12.91 11.28 3.84
C GLU A 147 13.72 10.39 2.88
N HIS A 148 13.22 10.16 1.66
CA HIS A 148 13.94 9.37 0.67
C HIS A 148 15.30 9.99 0.32
N MET A 149 15.37 11.33 0.23
CA MET A 149 16.65 12.04 0.05
C MET A 149 17.58 11.92 1.25
N TRP A 150 17.05 11.94 2.47
CA TRP A 150 17.84 11.69 3.66
C TRP A 150 18.46 10.29 3.63
N PHE A 151 17.68 9.24 3.42
CA PHE A 151 18.23 7.88 3.43
C PHE A 151 19.17 7.60 2.24
N ASN A 152 18.80 8.05 1.03
CA ASN A 152 19.45 7.59 -0.20
C ASN A 152 20.37 8.63 -0.87
N TYR A 153 20.30 9.90 -0.47
CA TYR A 153 21.05 10.99 -1.09
C TYR A 153 21.72 11.92 -0.08
N HIS A 154 21.94 11.48 1.17
CA HIS A 154 22.55 12.31 2.22
C HIS A 154 23.92 12.88 1.85
N GLU A 155 24.72 12.17 1.06
CA GLU A 155 26.03 12.69 0.64
C GLU A 155 25.96 13.78 -0.42
N SER A 156 24.86 13.88 -1.18
CA SER A 156 24.78 14.72 -2.39
C SER A 156 23.73 15.83 -2.35
N ARG A 157 22.68 15.67 -1.53
CA ARG A 157 21.52 16.59 -1.49
C ARG A 157 21.30 17.23 -0.13
N ILE A 158 21.86 16.66 0.93
CA ILE A 158 21.68 17.12 2.30
C ILE A 158 22.78 18.11 2.68
N GLU A 159 22.37 19.22 3.29
CA GLU A 159 23.27 20.26 3.78
C GLU A 159 23.22 20.32 5.30
N TRP A 160 24.39 20.26 5.93
CA TRP A 160 24.57 20.38 7.37
C TRP A 160 24.94 21.80 7.77
N GLY A 161 24.43 22.27 8.90
CA GLY A 161 24.77 23.60 9.41
C GLY A 161 24.10 23.92 10.74
N GLU A 162 24.09 25.20 11.09
CA GLU A 162 23.28 25.75 12.18
C GLU A 162 22.19 26.63 11.57
N TYR A 163 20.93 26.25 11.78
CA TYR A 163 19.78 26.93 11.20
C TYR A 163 18.79 27.37 12.28
N ASN A 164 17.85 28.23 11.89
CA ASN A 164 16.81 28.71 12.80
C ASN A 164 16.00 27.54 13.37
N GLY A 165 15.50 27.72 14.60
CA GLY A 165 14.68 26.70 15.27
C GLY A 165 15.47 25.56 15.91
N GLY A 166 16.81 25.61 15.90
CA GLY A 166 17.66 24.52 16.39
C GLY A 166 17.93 23.43 15.35
N ASN A 167 17.45 23.63 14.11
CA ASN A 167 17.69 22.73 13.00
C ASN A 167 19.17 22.69 12.61
N ASN A 168 19.64 21.51 12.25
CA ASN A 168 21.02 21.27 11.84
C ASN A 168 21.14 20.60 10.47
N VAL A 169 20.01 20.26 9.85
CA VAL A 169 19.93 19.68 8.51
C VAL A 169 18.95 20.46 7.65
N ARG A 170 19.26 20.59 6.35
CA ARG A 170 18.31 21.08 5.35
C ARG A 170 18.46 20.39 4.00
N VAL A 171 17.38 20.44 3.20
CA VAL A 171 17.38 20.01 1.80
C VAL A 171 16.63 21.02 0.93
N HIS A 172 17.16 21.29 -0.27
CA HIS A 172 16.55 22.27 -1.17
C HIS A 172 15.31 21.70 -1.87
N LYS A 173 14.21 22.45 -1.89
CA LYS A 173 12.92 22.02 -2.49
C LYS A 173 12.97 21.61 -3.96
N LYS A 174 13.98 22.05 -4.72
CA LYS A 174 14.11 21.79 -6.16
C LYS A 174 14.23 20.30 -6.49
N TYR A 175 14.62 19.48 -5.52
CA TYR A 175 14.78 18.04 -5.70
C TYR A 175 13.47 17.25 -5.52
N VAL A 176 12.43 17.86 -4.91
CA VAL A 176 11.16 17.18 -4.64
C VAL A 176 10.44 16.73 -5.93
N PRO A 177 10.32 17.56 -6.99
CA PRO A 177 9.68 17.13 -8.24
C PRO A 177 10.35 15.91 -8.87
N GLU A 178 11.68 15.85 -8.88
CA GLU A 178 12.42 14.72 -9.44
C GLU A 178 12.09 13.40 -8.74
N ILE A 179 12.05 13.41 -7.41
CA ILE A 179 11.75 12.20 -6.61
C ILE A 179 10.27 11.81 -6.77
N THR A 180 9.36 12.78 -6.67
CA THR A 180 7.92 12.50 -6.75
C THR A 180 7.49 12.04 -8.16
N GLU A 181 8.03 12.61 -9.23
CA GLU A 181 7.82 12.13 -10.60
C GLU A 181 8.39 10.72 -10.78
N LYS A 182 9.56 10.43 -10.21
CA LYS A 182 10.19 9.12 -10.30
C LYS A 182 9.36 8.02 -9.63
N TYR A 183 8.79 8.27 -8.45
CA TYR A 183 8.12 7.22 -7.67
C TYR A 183 6.61 7.22 -7.80
N PHE A 184 5.97 8.34 -8.15
CA PHE A 184 4.51 8.48 -8.25
C PHE A 184 4.04 8.98 -9.61
N GLY A 185 4.91 9.62 -10.39
CA GLY A 185 4.54 10.16 -11.71
C GLY A 185 3.76 11.47 -11.63
N VAL A 186 3.82 12.15 -10.48
CA VAL A 186 3.18 13.43 -10.23
C VAL A 186 4.14 14.37 -9.54
N THR A 187 3.87 15.68 -9.63
CA THR A 187 4.56 16.72 -8.89
C THR A 187 3.57 17.33 -7.89
N PRO A 188 3.93 17.49 -6.60
CA PRO A 188 3.05 18.13 -5.63
C PRO A 188 2.81 19.60 -6.02
N SER A 189 1.58 20.09 -5.86
CA SER A 189 1.22 21.47 -6.16
C SER A 189 1.60 22.43 -5.03
N SER A 190 1.59 21.94 -3.79
CA SER A 190 2.01 22.62 -2.57
C SER A 190 3.38 22.10 -2.12
N PRO A 191 4.31 22.99 -1.74
CA PRO A 191 5.57 22.58 -1.13
C PRO A 191 5.42 22.30 0.37
N SER A 192 4.26 22.56 0.98
CA SER A 192 4.08 22.49 2.43
C SER A 192 4.15 21.05 2.94
N PRO A 193 5.02 20.76 3.92
CA PRO A 193 5.12 19.46 4.60
C PRO A 193 4.24 19.41 5.87
N LEU A 194 4.18 18.25 6.54
CA LEU A 194 3.46 18.07 7.82
C LEU A 194 4.38 18.06 9.04
N TYR A 195 5.59 17.51 8.90
CA TYR A 195 6.47 17.13 10.01
C TYR A 195 7.87 17.76 9.94
N VAL A 196 8.28 18.29 8.78
CA VAL A 196 9.52 19.08 8.66
C VAL A 196 9.23 20.57 8.59
N ASP A 197 10.17 21.39 9.03
CA ASP A 197 10.05 22.85 8.90
C ASP A 197 10.27 23.25 7.44
N TYR A 198 9.46 24.19 6.94
CA TYR A 198 9.63 24.74 5.59
C TYR A 198 9.84 26.25 5.61
N LEU A 199 10.97 26.69 5.08
CA LEU A 199 11.26 28.10 4.80
C LEU A 199 11.89 28.19 3.41
N ASP A 200 11.18 28.81 2.48
CA ASP A 200 11.57 28.85 1.08
C ASP A 200 13.04 29.31 0.89
N PRO A 201 13.89 28.55 0.15
CA PRO A 201 13.59 27.37 -0.67
C PRO A 201 13.94 26.01 -0.05
N TYR A 202 14.00 25.89 1.27
CA TYR A 202 14.52 24.72 1.97
C TYR A 202 13.52 24.10 2.94
N TYR A 203 13.64 22.78 3.10
CA TYR A 203 13.09 22.01 4.21
C TYR A 203 14.18 21.81 5.27
N TYR A 204 13.79 21.82 6.55
CA TYR A 204 14.70 21.76 7.69
C TYR A 204 14.19 20.78 8.75
N TRP A 205 15.13 20.15 9.44
CA TRP A 205 14.87 19.36 10.63
C TRP A 205 16.09 19.30 11.54
N THR A 206 15.87 18.80 12.74
CA THR A 206 16.93 18.55 13.71
C THR A 206 17.26 17.06 13.73
N GLU A 207 18.46 16.73 13.30
CA GLU A 207 19.05 15.40 13.39
C GLU A 207 19.69 15.19 14.76
N THR A 208 19.29 14.11 15.43
CA THR A 208 19.78 13.78 16.78
C THR A 208 20.55 12.45 16.86
N GLY A 209 20.71 11.74 15.73
CA GLY A 209 21.47 10.49 15.64
C GLY A 209 20.69 9.25 16.09
N GLY A 210 19.37 9.36 16.24
CA GLY A 210 18.48 8.32 16.76
C GLY A 210 17.53 7.71 15.74
N HIS A 211 17.89 7.68 14.45
CA HIS A 211 17.03 7.10 13.42
C HIS A 211 16.97 5.59 13.53
N THR A 212 15.77 5.06 13.76
CA THR A 212 15.42 3.68 13.44
C THR A 212 14.80 3.67 12.05
N ALA A 213 15.51 3.11 11.07
CA ALA A 213 14.98 2.96 9.72
C ALA A 213 13.73 2.08 9.73
N GLY A 214 12.76 2.41 8.88
CA GLY A 214 11.69 1.48 8.56
C GLY A 214 12.23 0.20 7.94
N GLY A 215 11.51 -0.90 8.14
CA GLY A 215 11.94 -2.20 7.63
C GLY A 215 11.95 -2.28 6.10
N PHE A 216 12.54 -3.35 5.55
CA PHE A 216 12.54 -3.62 4.11
C PHE A 216 11.40 -4.55 3.70
N ALA A 217 10.92 -4.39 2.46
CA ALA A 217 9.86 -5.22 1.91
C ALA A 217 10.40 -6.51 1.25
N SER A 218 9.70 -7.62 1.49
CA SER A 218 9.89 -8.90 0.81
C SER A 218 8.56 -9.38 0.24
N VAL A 219 8.48 -9.44 -1.09
CA VAL A 219 7.25 -9.79 -1.82
C VAL A 219 6.87 -11.26 -1.60
N SER A 220 5.60 -11.48 -1.30
CA SER A 220 5.01 -12.80 -1.09
C SER A 220 4.07 -13.19 -2.24
N ASP A 221 3.34 -12.23 -2.82
CA ASP A 221 2.49 -12.46 -3.98
C ASP A 221 2.45 -11.27 -4.94
N ILE A 222 2.28 -11.56 -6.24
CA ILE A 222 1.98 -10.54 -7.25
C ILE A 222 0.80 -11.01 -8.11
N THR A 223 -0.20 -10.14 -8.23
CA THR A 223 -1.39 -10.35 -9.03
C THR A 223 -1.52 -9.23 -10.07
N TYR A 224 -1.57 -9.58 -11.35
CA TYR A 224 -1.76 -8.66 -12.46
C TYR A 224 -3.24 -8.25 -12.59
N LEU A 225 -3.50 -6.94 -12.53
CA LEU A 225 -4.84 -6.35 -12.54
C LEU A 225 -5.24 -5.76 -13.91
N GLY A 226 -4.39 -5.93 -14.93
CA GLY A 226 -4.56 -5.26 -16.23
C GLY A 226 -3.98 -3.85 -16.26
N ALA A 227 -3.76 -3.34 -17.49
CA ALA A 227 -3.23 -1.99 -17.75
C ALA A 227 -1.92 -1.69 -16.99
N ASN A 228 -1.01 -2.67 -16.97
CA ASN A 228 0.30 -2.59 -16.29
C ASN A 228 0.21 -2.37 -14.77
N ARG A 229 -0.93 -2.67 -14.13
CA ARG A 229 -1.09 -2.57 -12.67
C ARG A 229 -0.97 -3.92 -12.02
N TYR A 230 -0.31 -3.95 -10.88
CA TYR A 230 -0.05 -5.14 -10.09
C TYR A 230 -0.45 -4.89 -8.65
N HIS A 231 -1.28 -5.76 -8.10
CA HIS A 231 -1.44 -5.90 -6.66
C HIS A 231 -0.29 -6.75 -6.13
N VAL A 232 0.45 -6.23 -5.17
CA VAL A 232 1.61 -6.89 -4.58
C VAL A 232 1.35 -7.02 -3.09
N THR A 233 1.36 -8.24 -2.56
CA THR A 233 1.41 -8.46 -1.11
C THR A 233 2.85 -8.74 -0.70
N PHE A 234 3.23 -8.24 0.47
CA PHE A 234 4.60 -8.34 0.96
C PHE A 234 4.63 -8.35 2.48
N SER A 235 5.76 -8.80 3.00
CA SER A 235 6.11 -8.72 4.42
C SER A 235 7.20 -7.67 4.61
N ILE A 236 7.17 -6.98 5.74
CA ILE A 236 8.17 -5.98 6.14
C ILE A 236 9.02 -6.57 7.24
N PHE A 237 10.34 -6.58 7.05
CA PHE A 237 11.32 -7.15 7.96
C PHE A 237 12.27 -6.09 8.54
N ALA A 238 12.86 -6.40 9.70
CA ALA A 238 13.85 -5.55 10.37
C ALA A 238 13.36 -4.15 10.75
N ASP A 239 12.06 -3.94 10.86
CA ASP A 239 11.49 -2.68 11.34
C ASP A 239 11.97 -2.38 12.77
N GLY A 240 12.63 -1.23 12.97
CA GLY A 240 13.29 -0.89 14.23
C GLY A 240 14.68 -1.50 14.43
N ASN A 241 15.24 -2.18 13.43
CA ASN A 241 16.59 -2.75 13.45
C ASN A 241 17.42 -2.26 12.25
N PHE A 242 18.74 -2.45 12.33
CA PHE A 242 19.63 -2.21 11.19
C PHE A 242 19.48 -3.30 10.14
N TRP A 243 19.36 -2.89 8.88
CA TRP A 243 19.40 -3.75 7.70
C TRP A 243 20.18 -3.07 6.58
N GLU A 244 20.68 -3.86 5.62
CA GLU A 244 21.47 -3.36 4.49
C GLU A 244 20.72 -3.56 3.18
N THR A 245 21.04 -2.81 2.13
CA THR A 245 20.37 -2.94 0.82
C THR A 245 20.39 -4.37 0.27
N SER A 246 21.45 -5.15 0.55
CA SER A 246 21.52 -6.56 0.16
C SER A 246 20.42 -7.44 0.78
N ASP A 247 19.82 -7.02 1.90
CA ASP A 247 18.72 -7.75 2.52
C ASP A 247 17.45 -7.73 1.66
N THR A 248 17.30 -6.73 0.79
CA THR A 248 16.21 -6.69 -0.19
C THR A 248 16.31 -7.79 -1.26
N GLU A 249 17.46 -8.45 -1.37
CA GLU A 249 17.66 -9.56 -2.31
C GLU A 249 17.16 -10.91 -1.78
N LEU A 250 16.97 -11.01 -0.47
CA LEU A 250 16.52 -12.23 0.21
C LEU A 250 15.14 -12.65 -0.31
N THR A 251 14.96 -13.96 -0.45
CA THR A 251 13.62 -14.55 -0.55
C THR A 251 12.85 -14.35 0.75
N LEU A 252 11.53 -14.50 0.69
CA LEU A 252 10.67 -14.41 1.87
C LEU A 252 11.09 -15.39 2.97
N SER A 253 11.49 -16.62 2.60
CA SER A 253 11.94 -17.63 3.56
C SER A 253 13.26 -17.24 4.23
N GLU A 254 14.22 -16.74 3.47
CA GLU A 254 15.51 -16.29 4.01
C GLU A 254 15.35 -15.05 4.90
N ALA A 255 14.48 -14.11 4.52
CA ALA A 255 14.16 -12.95 5.34
C ALA A 255 13.54 -13.34 6.68
N ARG A 256 12.60 -14.30 6.69
CA ARG A 256 12.00 -14.85 7.93
C ARG A 256 13.01 -15.56 8.82
N GLU A 257 13.96 -16.28 8.22
CA GLU A 257 15.02 -16.95 8.99
C GLU A 257 15.96 -15.92 9.64
N LYS A 258 16.32 -14.85 8.91
CA LYS A 258 17.20 -13.79 9.41
C LYS A 258 16.50 -12.88 10.43
N PHE A 259 15.20 -12.61 10.25
CA PHE A 259 14.41 -11.67 11.06
C PHE A 259 13.08 -12.28 11.56
N PRO A 260 13.11 -13.26 12.47
CA PRO A 260 11.93 -14.05 12.85
C PRO A 260 10.86 -13.29 13.64
N ASP A 261 11.26 -12.26 14.39
CA ASP A 261 10.36 -11.54 15.33
C ASP A 261 9.81 -10.21 14.76
N TYR A 262 10.15 -9.87 13.52
CA TYR A 262 9.89 -8.55 12.95
C TYR A 262 9.18 -8.68 11.59
N GLU A 263 7.99 -9.27 11.56
CA GLU A 263 7.20 -9.41 10.32
C GLU A 263 5.90 -8.60 10.42
N ARG A 264 5.81 -7.48 9.69
CA ARG A 264 4.52 -6.78 9.43
C ARG A 264 4.03 -7.08 8.03
N ARG A 265 2.72 -6.96 7.79
CA ARG A 265 2.14 -7.16 6.46
C ARG A 265 1.95 -5.85 5.73
N GLY A 266 2.19 -5.88 4.43
CA GLY A 266 1.91 -4.77 3.54
C GLY A 266 1.31 -5.24 2.22
N SER A 267 0.66 -4.30 1.54
CA SER A 267 0.16 -4.47 0.19
C SER A 267 0.27 -3.18 -0.58
N ALA A 268 0.55 -3.28 -1.87
CA ALA A 268 0.68 -2.15 -2.76
C ALA A 268 -0.02 -2.39 -4.09
N ILE A 269 -0.46 -1.30 -4.70
CA ILE A 269 -0.77 -1.26 -6.13
C ILE A 269 0.38 -0.54 -6.81
N VAL A 270 1.04 -1.24 -7.72
CA VAL A 270 2.20 -0.75 -8.47
C VAL A 270 1.84 -0.70 -9.94
N TYR A 271 2.06 0.44 -10.57
CA TYR A 271 2.09 0.56 -12.02
C TYR A 271 3.49 0.22 -12.52
N ALA A 272 3.62 -0.80 -13.36
CA ALA A 272 4.88 -1.31 -13.87
C ALA A 272 4.72 -1.76 -15.34
N PRO A 273 4.96 -0.87 -16.33
CA PRO A 273 4.84 -1.24 -17.74
C PRO A 273 5.92 -2.22 -18.20
N ASN A 274 7.01 -2.36 -17.44
CA ASN A 274 8.04 -3.37 -17.66
C ASN A 274 8.58 -3.88 -16.32
N LEU A 275 8.23 -5.12 -15.93
CA LEU A 275 8.70 -5.75 -14.68
C LEU A 275 10.22 -5.98 -14.63
N ASP A 276 10.90 -5.98 -15.77
CA ASP A 276 12.36 -6.13 -15.81
C ASP A 276 13.09 -4.79 -15.62
N ASP A 277 12.37 -3.66 -15.70
CA ASP A 277 12.90 -2.31 -15.53
C ASP A 277 12.23 -1.57 -14.37
N ARG A 278 12.88 -1.60 -13.21
CA ARG A 278 12.44 -0.91 -11.99
C ARG A 278 12.27 0.60 -12.18
N ALA A 279 13.00 1.25 -13.09
CA ALA A 279 12.85 2.69 -13.33
C ALA A 279 11.46 3.04 -13.89
N SER A 280 10.78 2.05 -14.49
CA SER A 280 9.43 2.20 -15.00
C SER A 280 8.36 2.18 -13.91
N TYR A 281 8.67 1.72 -12.70
CA TYR A 281 7.69 1.50 -11.63
C TYR A 281 7.19 2.82 -11.06
N LYS A 282 5.91 2.84 -10.68
CA LYS A 282 5.25 3.92 -9.94
C LYS A 282 4.33 3.33 -8.88
N LEU A 283 4.36 3.88 -7.68
CA LEU A 283 3.46 3.48 -6.60
C LEU A 283 2.17 4.27 -6.74
N THR A 284 1.04 3.57 -6.79
CA THR A 284 -0.28 4.21 -6.81
C THR A 284 -1.02 4.05 -5.50
N ARG A 285 -0.69 3.02 -4.72
CA ARG A 285 -1.29 2.75 -3.41
C ARG A 285 -0.36 1.91 -2.56
N ILE A 286 -0.27 2.16 -1.26
CA ILE A 286 0.36 1.26 -0.28
C ILE A 286 -0.42 1.25 1.03
N VAL A 287 -0.58 0.06 1.60
CA VAL A 287 -1.23 -0.20 2.88
C VAL A 287 -0.27 -1.00 3.73
N ILE A 288 -0.03 -0.57 4.96
CA ILE A 288 0.83 -1.27 5.92
C ILE A 288 0.03 -1.48 7.21
N GLY A 289 0.01 -2.73 7.68
CA GLY A 289 -0.63 -3.15 8.91
C GLY A 289 0.28 -3.14 10.12
#